data_AF-A0A9J6BMY8-F1
#
_entry.id   AF-A0A9J6BMY8-F1
#
_cell.length_a   1.000
_cell.length_b   1.000
_cell.length_c   1.000
_cell.angle_alpha   90.00
_cell.angle_beta   90.00
_cell.angle_gamma   90.00
#
_symmetry.space_group_name_H-M   'P 1'
#
loop_
_entity.id
_entity.type
_entity.pdbx_description
1 polymer ?
#
loop_
_entity_poly.entity_id
_entity_poly.type
_entity_poly.pdbx_seq_one_letter_code
_entity_poly.pdbx_strand_id
1 'polypeptide(L)'
;MSVLIAKIFSDCIFIESQIVANKSVNIKWRLQDSNSSSFVSPRKIIFRNCTFFEFPQVMKGCNINSLKTLEIVSCQFKEFEKVNFKYFFFKELYIIDCELETLNGDFFKNMRHVVKISFAGNKLKQIGPELLDGLNQLDWVDFRYNSKINMLFDAQNRNNSNTLNEIKACLKSINSKH
;
A
#
# COMPACT_ATOMS: atom_id res chain seq x y z
N MET A 1 -5.00 30.56 -0.71
CA MET A 1 -4.14 29.35 -0.73
C MET A 1 -4.78 28.35 -1.66
N SER A 2 -4.13 27.97 -2.76
CA SER A 2 -4.60 26.86 -3.58
C SER A 2 -4.42 25.55 -2.79
N VAL A 3 -5.42 24.68 -2.84
CA VAL A 3 -5.32 23.34 -2.26
C VAL A 3 -4.86 22.41 -3.39
N LEU A 4 -3.72 21.77 -3.22
CA LEU A 4 -3.27 20.71 -4.12
C LEU A 4 -4.07 19.44 -3.84
N ILE A 5 -4.63 18.89 -4.91
CA ILE A 5 -5.49 17.73 -4.89
C ILE A 5 -4.86 16.61 -5.69
N ALA A 6 -4.84 15.41 -5.11
CA ALA A 6 -4.52 14.18 -5.81
C ALA A 6 -5.57 13.92 -6.91
N LYS A 7 -5.17 14.01 -8.18
CA LYS A 7 -5.98 13.58 -9.32
C LYS A 7 -5.24 12.51 -10.11
N ILE A 8 -5.93 11.41 -10.37
CA ILE A 8 -5.45 10.35 -11.24
C ILE A 8 -6.12 10.55 -12.60
N PHE A 9 -5.33 10.53 -13.68
CA PHE A 9 -5.76 11.01 -15.00
C PHE A 9 -6.44 9.93 -15.89
N SER A 10 -7.28 10.43 -16.82
CA SER A 10 -8.07 9.86 -17.94
C SER A 10 -8.89 8.58 -17.76
N ASP A 11 -8.39 7.59 -17.04
CA ASP A 11 -8.95 6.22 -17.07
C ASP A 11 -9.52 5.78 -15.71
N CYS A 12 -9.77 6.74 -14.82
CA CYS A 12 -10.28 6.51 -13.48
C CYS A 12 -11.74 6.90 -13.35
N ILE A 13 -12.50 6.07 -12.66
CA ILE A 13 -13.89 6.31 -12.31
C ILE A 13 -13.93 6.80 -10.87
N PHE A 14 -14.65 7.90 -10.66
CA PHE A 14 -14.97 8.39 -9.32
C PHE A 14 -16.33 7.83 -8.90
N ILE A 15 -16.36 7.07 -7.81
CA ILE A 15 -17.59 6.49 -7.25
C ILE A 15 -17.62 6.83 -5.78
N GLU A 16 -18.57 7.68 -5.39
CA GLU A 16 -18.74 8.20 -4.01
C GLU A 16 -17.47 8.87 -3.43
N SER A 17 -16.70 8.14 -2.62
CA SER A 17 -15.44 8.59 -2.01
C SER A 17 -14.25 7.75 -2.47
N GLN A 18 -14.41 7.07 -3.60
CA GLN A 18 -13.42 6.15 -4.15
C GLN A 18 -12.96 6.58 -5.53
N ILE A 19 -11.68 6.37 -5.81
CA ILE A 19 -11.15 6.41 -7.17
C ILE A 19 -10.80 4.99 -7.57
N VAL A 20 -11.31 4.54 -8.71
CA VAL A 20 -11.05 3.20 -9.24
C VAL A 20 -10.48 3.32 -10.64
N ALA A 21 -9.37 2.64 -10.89
CA ALA A 21 -8.83 2.44 -12.22
C ALA A 21 -8.71 0.94 -12.51
N ASN A 22 -9.09 0.52 -13.71
CA ASN A 22 -9.07 -0.89 -14.10
C ASN A 22 -8.59 -1.04 -15.55
N LYS A 23 -7.63 -1.93 -15.79
CA LYS A 23 -7.07 -2.21 -17.12
C LYS A 23 -6.49 -0.97 -17.83
N SER A 24 -6.17 0.07 -17.08
CA SER A 24 -5.63 1.31 -17.63
C SER A 24 -4.13 1.16 -17.93
N VAL A 25 -3.67 1.90 -18.93
CA VAL A 25 -2.27 1.89 -19.35
C VAL A 25 -1.59 3.16 -18.83
N ASN A 26 -0.39 3.04 -18.25
CA ASN A 26 0.41 4.20 -17.80
C ASN A 26 -0.30 5.12 -16.81
N ILE A 27 -0.85 4.57 -15.74
CA ILE A 27 -1.41 5.38 -14.66
C ILE A 27 -0.29 6.11 -13.94
N LYS A 28 -0.38 7.43 -13.96
CA LYS A 28 0.40 8.32 -13.11
C LYS A 28 -0.54 8.98 -12.12
N TRP A 29 -0.36 8.67 -10.84
CA TRP A 29 -1.01 9.43 -9.79
C TRP A 29 -0.31 10.78 -9.70
N ARG A 30 -1.04 11.85 -10.06
CA ARG A 30 -0.51 13.21 -10.11
C ARG A 30 -1.25 14.11 -9.12
N LEU A 31 -0.62 15.24 -8.84
CA LEU A 31 -1.23 16.34 -8.10
C LEU A 31 -1.72 17.41 -9.06
N GLN A 32 -2.85 18.03 -8.77
CA GLN A 32 -3.35 19.20 -9.47
C GLN A 32 -3.85 20.24 -8.47
N ASP A 33 -3.54 21.52 -8.68
CA ASP A 33 -4.20 22.60 -7.96
C ASP A 33 -5.70 22.58 -8.26
N SER A 34 -6.53 22.53 -7.22
CA SER A 34 -7.97 22.71 -7.40
C SER A 34 -8.35 24.16 -7.15
N ASN A 35 -8.83 24.83 -8.19
CA ASN A 35 -9.59 26.08 -8.03
C ASN A 35 -11.05 25.84 -7.62
N SER A 36 -11.44 24.57 -7.46
CA SER A 36 -12.80 24.18 -7.07
C SER A 36 -12.87 23.90 -5.58
N SER A 37 -13.80 24.57 -4.90
CA SER A 37 -14.20 24.28 -3.52
C SER A 37 -14.96 22.95 -3.36
N SER A 38 -15.26 22.25 -4.46
CA SER A 38 -16.14 21.07 -4.46
C SER A 38 -15.42 19.71 -4.50
N PHE A 39 -14.10 19.67 -4.62
CA PHE A 39 -13.41 18.38 -4.67
C PHE A 39 -13.26 17.79 -3.26
N VAL A 40 -13.88 16.64 -3.06
CA VAL A 40 -13.76 15.85 -1.85
C VAL A 40 -12.60 14.87 -2.03
N SER A 41 -11.60 14.97 -1.16
CA SER A 41 -10.47 14.05 -1.17
C SER A 41 -10.94 12.60 -0.93
N PRO A 42 -10.54 11.62 -1.75
CA PRO A 42 -11.06 10.27 -1.67
C PRO A 42 -10.67 9.62 -0.33
N ARG A 43 -11.48 8.65 0.10
CA ARG A 43 -11.18 7.77 1.24
C ARG A 43 -10.50 6.48 0.81
N LYS A 44 -10.77 6.00 -0.39
CA LYS A 44 -10.19 4.78 -0.96
C LYS A 44 -9.71 5.03 -2.39
N ILE A 45 -8.57 4.46 -2.74
CA ILE A 45 -8.09 4.41 -4.12
C ILE A 45 -7.79 2.97 -4.48
N ILE A 46 -8.21 2.57 -5.68
CA ILE A 46 -8.10 1.20 -6.18
C ILE A 46 -7.52 1.21 -7.59
N PHE A 47 -6.47 0.42 -7.80
CA PHE A 47 -5.85 0.17 -9.09
C PHE A 47 -5.86 -1.32 -9.35
N ARG A 48 -6.41 -1.76 -10.48
CA ARG A 48 -6.43 -3.17 -10.86
C ARG A 48 -6.00 -3.36 -12.30
N ASN A 49 -5.14 -4.36 -12.55
CA ASN A 49 -4.71 -4.72 -13.89
C ASN A 49 -4.09 -3.53 -14.66
N CYS A 50 -3.46 -2.59 -13.97
CA CYS A 50 -2.88 -1.41 -14.59
C CYS A 50 -1.45 -1.74 -15.02
N THR A 51 -1.14 -1.61 -16.30
CA THR A 51 0.15 -2.08 -16.85
C THR A 51 1.35 -1.33 -16.29
N PHE A 52 1.15 -0.09 -15.81
CA PHE A 52 2.21 0.69 -15.22
C PHE A 52 1.64 1.69 -14.23
N PHE A 53 2.14 1.61 -12.99
CA PHE A 53 1.74 2.49 -11.91
C PHE A 53 2.92 3.32 -11.42
N GLU A 54 2.74 4.64 -11.42
CA GLU A 54 3.69 5.61 -10.88
C GLU A 54 3.05 6.37 -9.71
N PHE A 55 3.63 6.24 -8.52
CA PHE A 55 3.28 7.04 -7.35
C PHE A 55 3.67 8.52 -7.58
N PRO A 56 2.97 9.45 -6.92
CA PRO A 56 3.34 10.87 -6.98
C PRO A 56 4.68 11.10 -6.28
N GLN A 57 5.63 11.69 -7.01
CA GLN A 57 6.99 11.96 -6.51
C GLN A 57 7.04 13.09 -5.46
N VAL A 58 6.12 14.05 -5.55
CA VAL A 58 6.00 15.17 -4.62
C VAL A 58 4.59 15.14 -4.05
N MET A 59 4.47 15.21 -2.72
CA MET A 59 3.18 15.20 -2.00
C MET A 59 3.09 16.30 -0.92
N LYS A 60 4.12 17.14 -0.79
CA LYS A 60 4.16 18.23 0.19
C LYS A 60 3.04 19.24 -0.11
N GLY A 61 2.25 19.59 0.90
CA GLY A 61 1.14 20.55 0.76
C GLY A 61 -0.18 19.96 0.24
N CYS A 62 -0.24 18.65 -0.01
CA CYS A 62 -1.45 17.99 -0.46
C CYS A 62 -2.34 17.57 0.69
N ASN A 63 -3.65 17.85 0.58
CA ASN A 63 -4.62 17.37 1.55
C ASN A 63 -5.16 15.98 1.16
N ILE A 64 -4.44 14.94 1.59
CA ILE A 64 -4.82 13.53 1.45
C ILE A 64 -5.22 12.89 2.78
N ASN A 65 -5.55 13.70 3.78
CA ASN A 65 -5.82 13.22 5.14
C ASN A 65 -7.04 12.28 5.24
N SER A 66 -7.97 12.39 4.28
CA SER A 66 -9.13 11.52 4.17
C SER A 66 -8.81 10.14 3.61
N LEU A 67 -7.70 10.00 2.88
CA LEU A 67 -7.34 8.76 2.21
C LEU A 67 -6.86 7.73 3.25
N LYS A 68 -7.64 6.64 3.40
CA LYS A 68 -7.39 5.59 4.39
C LYS A 68 -7.05 4.26 3.76
N THR A 69 -7.50 4.00 2.55
CA THR A 69 -7.28 2.71 1.90
C THR A 69 -6.63 2.91 0.53
N LEU A 70 -5.53 2.21 0.30
CA LEU A 70 -4.93 2.07 -1.02
C LEU A 70 -4.89 0.59 -1.38
N GLU A 71 -5.44 0.27 -2.55
CA GLU A 71 -5.46 -1.07 -3.11
C GLU A 71 -4.85 -1.04 -4.50
N ILE A 72 -3.80 -1.83 -4.72
CA ILE A 72 -3.11 -2.00 -5.99
C ILE A 72 -3.02 -3.50 -6.25
N VAL A 73 -3.64 -3.97 -7.33
CA VAL A 73 -3.75 -5.39 -7.63
C VAL A 73 -3.31 -5.64 -9.07
N SER A 74 -2.43 -6.61 -9.28
CA SER A 74 -1.99 -7.01 -10.63
C SER A 74 -1.50 -5.83 -11.47
N CYS A 75 -0.71 -4.94 -10.85
CA CYS A 75 -0.11 -3.78 -11.51
C CYS A 75 1.42 -3.90 -11.54
N GLN A 76 2.07 -3.32 -12.54
CA GLN A 76 3.54 -3.24 -12.54
C GLN A 76 3.98 -1.85 -12.07
N PHE A 77 4.94 -1.82 -11.14
CA PHE A 77 5.53 -0.57 -10.66
C PHE A 77 6.76 -0.19 -11.48
N LYS A 78 6.93 1.11 -11.77
CA LYS A 78 8.19 1.60 -12.34
C LYS A 78 9.33 1.58 -11.33
N GLU A 79 9.08 2.10 -10.14
CA GLU A 79 10.10 2.43 -9.14
C GLU A 79 9.49 2.38 -7.72
N PHE A 80 8.93 1.23 -7.33
CA PHE A 80 8.27 1.08 -6.02
C PHE A 80 9.19 1.44 -4.84
N GLU A 81 10.47 1.09 -4.96
CA GLU A 81 11.51 1.38 -3.96
C GLU A 81 11.77 2.87 -3.72
N LYS A 82 11.42 3.75 -4.69
CA LYS A 82 11.59 5.20 -4.58
C LYS A 82 10.39 5.90 -3.96
N VAL A 83 9.32 5.17 -3.67
CA VAL A 83 8.07 5.74 -3.16
C VAL A 83 8.27 6.28 -1.76
N ASN A 84 8.00 7.57 -1.58
CA ASN A 84 8.07 8.22 -0.27
C ASN A 84 6.71 8.18 0.43
N PHE A 85 6.55 7.22 1.35
CA PHE A 85 5.30 7.07 2.10
C PHE A 85 5.06 8.12 3.21
N LYS A 86 5.98 9.09 3.42
CA LYS A 86 5.91 10.08 4.51
C LYS A 86 4.60 10.87 4.59
N TYR A 87 3.97 11.11 3.46
CA TYR A 87 2.76 11.93 3.38
C TYR A 87 1.47 11.11 3.43
N PHE A 88 1.58 9.78 3.42
CA PHE A 88 0.43 8.88 3.44
C PHE A 88 0.19 8.35 4.85
N PHE A 89 -1.10 8.34 5.21
CA PHE A 89 -1.56 7.87 6.51
C PHE A 89 -2.65 6.82 6.32
N PHE A 90 -2.34 5.74 5.59
CA PHE A 90 -3.27 4.66 5.32
C PHE A 90 -3.60 3.86 6.59
N LYS A 91 -4.87 3.47 6.75
CA LYS A 91 -5.31 2.43 7.69
C LYS A 91 -5.23 1.05 7.04
N GLU A 92 -5.38 0.98 5.72
CA GLU A 92 -5.38 -0.27 4.98
C GLU A 92 -4.53 -0.12 3.72
N LEU A 93 -3.61 -1.06 3.50
CA LEU A 93 -2.72 -1.06 2.34
C LEU A 93 -2.68 -2.46 1.73
N TYR A 94 -3.11 -2.57 0.48
CA TYR A 94 -3.10 -3.81 -0.27
C TYR A 94 -2.27 -3.61 -1.53
N ILE A 95 -1.18 -4.36 -1.65
CA ILE A 95 -0.34 -4.41 -2.85
C ILE A 95 -0.19 -5.87 -3.24
N ILE A 96 -1.05 -6.34 -4.14
CA ILE A 96 -1.27 -7.76 -4.40
C ILE A 96 -0.88 -8.08 -5.84
N ASP A 97 -0.18 -9.19 -6.07
CA ASP A 97 0.22 -9.64 -7.42
C ASP A 97 0.97 -8.56 -8.23
N CYS A 98 1.80 -7.75 -7.59
CA CYS A 98 2.51 -6.63 -8.23
C CYS A 98 4.01 -6.89 -8.43
N GLU A 99 4.42 -8.17 -8.38
CA GLU A 99 5.79 -8.62 -8.61
C GLU A 99 6.85 -8.00 -7.68
N LEU A 100 6.45 -7.48 -6.50
CA LEU A 100 7.41 -6.86 -5.56
C LEU A 100 8.44 -7.87 -5.05
N GLU A 101 9.72 -7.50 -5.05
CA GLU A 101 10.80 -8.36 -4.57
C GLU A 101 11.35 -7.97 -3.20
N THR A 102 11.23 -6.69 -2.82
CA THR A 102 11.85 -6.14 -1.61
C THR A 102 10.89 -5.26 -0.83
N LEU A 103 10.90 -5.40 0.51
CA LEU A 103 10.27 -4.48 1.45
C LEU A 103 11.26 -4.11 2.55
N ASN A 104 11.57 -2.82 2.70
CA ASN A 104 12.50 -2.35 3.72
C ASN A 104 11.85 -2.32 5.12
N GLY A 105 12.65 -2.49 6.17
CA GLY A 105 12.15 -2.51 7.55
C GLY A 105 11.48 -1.20 7.99
N ASP A 106 11.82 -0.09 7.34
CA ASP A 106 11.30 1.24 7.63
C ASP A 106 10.09 1.63 6.78
N PHE A 107 9.58 0.72 5.94
CA PHE A 107 8.48 0.98 5.01
C PHE A 107 7.24 1.61 5.69
N PHE A 108 6.90 1.13 6.90
CA PHE A 108 5.76 1.61 7.67
C PHE A 108 6.10 2.68 8.73
N LYS A 109 7.30 3.28 8.72
CA LYS A 109 7.74 4.20 9.80
C LYS A 109 6.78 5.36 10.07
N ASN A 110 6.07 5.83 9.03
CA ASN A 110 5.09 6.92 9.09
C ASN A 110 3.61 6.45 9.12
N MET A 111 3.38 5.13 9.09
CA MET A 111 2.05 4.50 8.99
C MET A 111 1.76 3.59 10.19
N ARG A 112 2.09 4.05 11.41
CA ARG A 112 1.98 3.25 12.65
C ARG A 112 0.54 2.93 13.08
N HIS A 113 -0.44 3.58 12.47
CA HIS A 113 -1.88 3.36 12.68
C HIS A 113 -2.49 2.41 11.63
N VAL A 114 -1.68 1.74 10.82
CA VAL A 114 -2.16 0.75 9.87
C VAL A 114 -2.77 -0.45 10.60
N VAL A 115 -3.92 -0.91 10.12
CA VAL A 115 -4.72 -1.99 10.72
C VAL A 115 -4.70 -3.24 9.85
N LYS A 116 -4.69 -3.06 8.52
CA LYS A 116 -4.68 -4.16 7.56
C LYS A 116 -3.62 -3.95 6.49
N ILE A 117 -2.84 -5.00 6.25
CA ILE A 117 -1.86 -5.00 5.16
C ILE A 117 -1.93 -6.31 4.37
N SER A 118 -1.82 -6.22 3.05
CA SER A 118 -1.54 -7.38 2.20
C SER A 118 -0.40 -7.07 1.25
N PHE A 119 0.54 -8.01 1.19
CA PHE A 119 1.52 -8.12 0.12
C PHE A 119 1.44 -9.50 -0.55
N ALA A 120 0.25 -10.10 -0.54
CA ALA A 120 0.06 -11.43 -1.08
C ALA A 120 0.38 -11.50 -2.58
N GLY A 121 0.88 -12.65 -3.04
CA GLY A 121 1.12 -12.91 -4.47
C GLY A 121 2.26 -12.11 -5.10
N ASN A 122 3.12 -11.49 -4.29
CA ASN A 122 4.33 -10.85 -4.78
C ASN A 122 5.50 -11.85 -4.89
N LYS A 123 6.69 -11.35 -5.20
CA LYS A 123 7.93 -12.12 -5.35
C LYS A 123 8.91 -11.80 -4.22
N LEU A 124 8.42 -11.54 -3.00
CA LEU A 124 9.26 -11.04 -1.92
C LEU A 124 10.40 -12.01 -1.59
N LYS A 125 11.63 -11.53 -1.77
CA LYS A 125 12.91 -12.21 -1.51
C LYS A 125 13.66 -11.56 -0.34
N GLN A 126 13.55 -10.25 -0.19
CA GLN A 126 14.17 -9.48 0.88
C GLN A 126 13.10 -8.72 1.65
N ILE A 127 12.97 -8.99 2.95
CA ILE A 127 11.98 -8.32 3.80
C ILE A 127 12.68 -7.87 5.06
N GLY A 128 12.65 -6.57 5.35
CA GLY A 128 13.28 -6.01 6.54
C GLY A 128 12.75 -6.67 7.81
N PRO A 129 13.63 -7.08 8.74
CA PRO A 129 13.24 -7.84 9.93
C PRO A 129 12.34 -7.05 10.89
N GLU A 130 12.40 -5.71 10.81
CA GLU A 130 11.65 -4.75 11.62
C GLU A 130 10.40 -4.22 10.91
N LEU A 131 10.02 -4.77 9.74
CA LEU A 131 8.93 -4.25 8.90
C LEU A 131 7.62 -4.02 9.68
N LEU A 132 7.30 -4.91 10.62
CA LEU A 132 6.06 -4.87 11.41
C LEU A 132 6.25 -4.32 12.83
N ASP A 133 7.44 -3.80 13.15
CA ASP A 133 7.72 -3.29 14.49
C ASP A 133 7.03 -1.93 14.71
N GLY A 134 6.44 -1.77 15.90
CA GLY A 134 5.63 -0.59 16.24
C GLY A 134 4.25 -0.51 15.59
N LEU A 135 3.85 -1.49 14.76
CA LEU A 135 2.51 -1.57 14.16
C LEU A 135 1.53 -2.27 15.11
N ASN A 136 1.13 -1.55 16.17
CA ASN A 136 0.39 -2.12 17.29
C ASN A 136 -1.13 -2.27 17.04
N GLN A 137 -1.63 -1.77 15.91
CA GLN A 137 -3.05 -1.83 15.53
C GLN A 137 -3.34 -2.87 14.46
N LEU A 138 -2.36 -3.69 14.08
CA LEU A 138 -2.54 -4.73 13.07
C LEU A 138 -3.50 -5.80 13.58
N ASP A 139 -4.60 -5.97 12.84
CA ASP A 139 -5.58 -7.03 13.07
C ASP A 139 -5.62 -8.02 11.91
N TRP A 140 -5.00 -7.68 10.76
CA TRP A 140 -4.95 -8.55 9.60
C TRP A 140 -3.67 -8.29 8.77
N VAL A 141 -2.93 -9.35 8.50
CA VAL A 141 -1.66 -9.32 7.75
C VAL A 141 -1.61 -10.50 6.80
N ASP A 142 -1.46 -10.26 5.50
CA ASP A 142 -1.36 -11.33 4.52
C ASP A 142 -0.08 -11.22 3.67
N PHE A 143 0.79 -12.21 3.84
CA PHE A 143 2.01 -12.39 3.05
C PHE A 143 1.97 -13.67 2.21
N ARG A 144 0.80 -14.33 2.09
CA ARG A 144 0.71 -15.59 1.36
C ARG A 144 1.15 -15.46 -0.10
N TYR A 145 1.53 -16.58 -0.69
CA TYR A 145 1.98 -16.66 -2.08
C TYR A 145 3.22 -15.79 -2.37
N ASN A 146 4.13 -15.67 -1.39
CA ASN A 146 5.48 -15.14 -1.61
C ASN A 146 6.53 -16.24 -1.46
N SER A 147 7.72 -16.01 -2.02
CA SER A 147 8.78 -17.04 -2.08
C SER A 147 9.48 -17.31 -0.74
N LYS A 148 9.56 -16.32 0.15
CA LYS A 148 10.25 -16.41 1.44
C LYS A 148 9.34 -16.46 2.65
N ILE A 149 8.06 -16.15 2.46
CA ILE A 149 7.05 -16.14 3.51
C ILE A 149 5.70 -16.54 2.90
N ASN A 150 4.94 -17.36 3.60
CA ASN A 150 3.61 -17.76 3.16
C ASN A 150 2.69 -17.87 4.40
N MET A 151 2.41 -16.72 4.99
CA MET A 151 1.72 -16.63 6.30
C MET A 151 0.59 -15.62 6.24
N LEU A 152 -0.46 -15.90 7.00
CA LEU A 152 -1.64 -15.05 7.18
C LEU A 152 -1.87 -14.89 8.68
N PHE A 153 -2.09 -13.67 9.13
CA PHE A 153 -2.62 -13.39 10.47
C PHE A 153 -3.98 -12.71 10.32
N ASP A 154 -4.97 -13.23 11.04
CA ASP A 154 -6.31 -12.67 11.12
C ASP A 154 -6.77 -12.75 12.57
N ALA A 155 -6.80 -11.61 13.26
CA ALA A 155 -7.19 -11.52 14.66
C ALA A 155 -8.62 -12.04 14.93
N GLN A 156 -9.49 -12.00 13.91
CA GLN A 156 -10.88 -12.46 13.99
C GLN A 156 -11.03 -13.94 13.64
N ASN A 157 -10.06 -14.55 12.95
CA ASN A 157 -10.12 -15.93 12.50
C ASN A 157 -8.91 -16.74 13.01
N ARG A 158 -9.04 -17.28 14.22
CA ARG A 158 -7.99 -18.07 14.89
C ARG A 158 -7.79 -19.47 14.31
N ASN A 159 -8.73 -19.97 13.50
CA ASN A 159 -8.73 -21.37 13.10
C ASN A 159 -7.85 -21.65 11.88
N ASN A 160 -7.42 -20.62 11.14
CA ASN A 160 -6.63 -20.76 9.90
C ASN A 160 -5.60 -19.62 9.72
N SER A 161 -5.08 -19.06 10.81
CA SER A 161 -4.12 -17.96 10.75
C SER A 161 -2.98 -18.12 11.76
N ASN A 162 -1.78 -17.73 11.34
CA ASN A 162 -0.60 -17.56 12.18
C ASN A 162 -0.82 -16.42 13.16
N THR A 163 -0.11 -16.43 14.28
CA THR A 163 -0.07 -15.26 15.17
C THR A 163 0.80 -14.15 14.57
N LEU A 164 0.53 -12.89 14.93
CA LEU A 164 1.38 -11.76 14.51
C LEU A 164 2.85 -11.94 14.97
N ASN A 165 3.07 -12.57 16.12
CA ASN A 165 4.41 -12.85 16.64
C ASN A 165 5.15 -13.91 15.82
N GLU A 166 4.45 -14.94 15.33
CA GLU A 166 5.03 -15.93 14.41
C GLU A 166 5.45 -15.28 13.10
N ILE A 167 4.63 -14.37 12.54
CA ILE A 167 5.00 -13.62 11.34
C ILE A 167 6.25 -12.78 11.61
N LYS A 168 6.29 -12.02 12.70
CA LYS A 168 7.47 -11.21 13.08
C LYS A 168 8.73 -12.07 13.25
N ALA A 169 8.62 -13.23 13.90
CA ALA A 169 9.73 -14.17 14.05
C ALA A 169 10.20 -14.72 12.69
N CYS A 170 9.26 -15.06 11.79
CA CYS A 170 9.58 -15.48 10.43
C CYS A 170 10.35 -14.38 9.69
N LEU A 171 9.88 -13.12 9.71
CA LEU A 171 10.56 -12.00 9.07
C LEU A 171 12.01 -11.83 9.53
N LYS A 172 12.27 -11.98 10.84
CA LYS A 172 13.62 -11.94 11.39
C LYS A 172 14.52 -13.07 10.87
N SER A 173 13.96 -14.24 10.59
CA SER A 173 14.69 -15.41 10.08
C SER A 173 14.95 -15.39 8.57
N ILE A 174 14.21 -14.58 7.79
CA ILE A 174 14.36 -14.54 6.31
C ILE A 174 15.77 -14.06 5.93
N ASN A 175 16.31 -13.08 6.65
CA ASN A 175 17.63 -12.49 6.34
C ASN A 175 18.79 -13.16 7.09
N SER A 176 18.54 -14.05 8.04
CA SER A 176 19.59 -14.72 8.83
C SER A 176 20.16 -15.98 8.15
N LYS A 177 19.76 -16.27 6.90
CA LYS A 177 20.15 -17.47 6.15
C LYS A 177 21.15 -17.19 5.02
N HIS A 178 22.02 -16.20 5.20
CA HIS A 178 23.14 -15.92 4.31
C HIS A 178 24.46 -16.18 5.01
#